data_AF-A0A9Q0JX25-F1
#
_entry.id   AF-A0A9Q0JX25-F1
#
_cell.length_a   1.000
_cell.length_b   1.000
_cell.length_c   1.000
_cell.angle_alpha   90.00
_cell.angle_beta   90.00
_cell.angle_gamma   90.00
#
_symmetry.space_group_name_H-M   'P 1'
#
loop_
_entity.id
_entity.type
_entity.pdbx_description
1 polymer ?
#
loop_
_entity_poly.entity_id
_entity_poly.type
_entity_poly.pdbx_seq_one_letter_code
_entity_poly.pdbx_strand_id
1 'polypeptide(L)'
;MKKSLIVQIFLYGLLFPLGMLKCVVGEEGFCSAPPASTDSSSQPLYWKVTNPTLSPVHLQDLPGFTRSVYKRDHAVITPESHVFSPLPDWTNTLGAYLITPALGSHFVMYLAKMQANSKSGLPPKDVERFLFVVQGTVTFTNMLGMSHRLVVDSFAYVPAGFEHSLMCVTSATLVVFERRYANLESFMPEPVVGSTDMQQLLETPGEVFELRKLLPTSAPYDFNIHIMDFQPGEYLNVKEVHYNQHGLLLLEGQGIYRLGDSWYPVQAGDVIWMAPFVPQWYAALGKTRSRYLLYKDVNRDPL
;
A
#
# COMPACT_ATOMS: atom_id res chain seq x y z
N MET A 1 52.45 84.72 -38.07
CA MET A 1 51.55 85.80 -38.54
C MET A 1 50.48 85.20 -39.44
N LYS A 2 49.22 85.67 -39.29
CA LYS A 2 47.99 85.28 -40.01
C LYS A 2 47.40 83.92 -39.64
N LYS A 3 46.08 83.69 -39.65
CA LYS A 3 44.83 84.43 -39.35
C LYS A 3 43.75 83.33 -39.43
N SER A 4 42.72 83.41 -38.60
CA SER A 4 41.55 82.51 -38.61
C SER A 4 40.87 82.42 -39.98
N LEU A 5 40.34 81.24 -40.35
CA LEU A 5 39.10 81.17 -41.13
C LEU A 5 38.35 79.83 -40.92
N ILE A 6 37.07 79.97 -40.59
CA ILE A 6 36.01 78.97 -40.57
C ILE A 6 35.73 78.47 -41.99
N VAL A 7 35.52 77.16 -42.18
CA VAL A 7 34.74 76.64 -43.32
C VAL A 7 33.85 75.50 -42.84
N GLN A 8 32.58 75.65 -43.18
CA GLN A 8 31.45 74.78 -42.91
C GLN A 8 31.22 73.93 -44.17
N ILE A 9 31.16 72.60 -44.04
CA ILE A 9 30.77 71.71 -45.15
C ILE A 9 29.64 70.80 -44.70
N PHE A 10 28.52 70.92 -45.42
CA PHE A 10 27.36 70.06 -45.38
C PHE A 10 27.70 68.65 -45.89
N LEU A 11 27.18 67.62 -45.23
CA LEU A 11 26.96 66.32 -45.86
C LEU A 11 25.56 65.82 -45.50
N TYR A 12 24.71 65.75 -46.52
CA TYR A 12 23.35 65.19 -46.45
C TYR A 12 23.40 63.68 -46.72
N GLY A 13 22.63 62.94 -45.94
CA GLY A 13 21.86 61.79 -46.42
C GLY A 13 22.42 60.39 -46.12
N LEU A 14 21.79 59.69 -45.17
CA LEU A 14 20.91 58.56 -45.48
C LEU A 14 20.18 58.11 -44.20
N LEU A 15 18.85 58.23 -44.21
CA LEU A 15 17.97 57.69 -43.18
C LEU A 15 17.88 56.15 -43.34
N PHE A 16 18.16 55.43 -42.26
CA PHE A 16 17.58 54.12 -41.97
C PHE A 16 16.87 54.21 -40.61
N PRO A 17 15.66 53.64 -40.45
CA PRO A 17 14.92 53.77 -39.20
C PRO A 17 15.57 52.94 -38.09
N LEU A 18 15.86 53.57 -36.95
CA LEU A 18 16.17 52.89 -35.70
C LEU A 18 14.90 52.13 -35.25
N GLY A 19 14.86 50.83 -35.51
CA GLY A 19 13.96 49.93 -34.79
C GLY A 19 14.43 49.85 -33.34
N MET A 20 13.62 50.37 -32.42
CA MET A 20 13.78 50.15 -30.98
C MET A 20 13.73 48.64 -30.73
N LEU A 21 14.90 48.03 -30.47
CA LEU A 21 14.98 46.67 -29.95
C LEU A 21 14.46 46.71 -28.51
N LYS A 22 13.16 46.51 -28.32
CA LYS A 22 12.65 46.08 -27.01
C LYS A 22 13.18 44.68 -26.78
N CYS A 23 14.24 44.56 -25.99
CA CYS A 23 14.60 43.31 -25.36
C CYS A 23 13.47 42.97 -24.38
N VAL A 24 12.47 42.22 -24.85
CA VAL A 24 11.58 41.48 -23.96
C VAL A 24 12.42 40.29 -23.52
N VAL A 25 12.87 40.31 -22.27
CA VAL A 25 13.31 39.09 -21.60
C VAL A 25 12.06 38.23 -21.51
N GLY A 26 11.90 37.31 -22.45
CA GLY A 26 10.92 36.24 -22.33
C GLY A 26 11.36 35.37 -21.17
N GLU A 27 10.56 35.30 -20.11
CA GLU A 27 10.65 34.19 -19.18
C GLU A 27 10.46 32.91 -20.01
N GLU A 28 11.49 32.07 -20.05
CA GLU A 28 11.38 30.72 -20.60
C GLU A 28 10.37 29.95 -19.76
N GLY A 29 9.10 30.03 -20.13
CA GLY A 29 8.03 29.17 -19.65
C GLY A 29 8.20 27.77 -20.22
N PHE A 30 9.28 27.07 -19.84
CA PHE A 30 9.31 25.62 -19.94
C PHE A 30 8.23 25.06 -19.01
N CYS A 31 7.39 24.15 -19.51
CA CYS A 31 6.29 23.46 -18.86
C CYS A 31 6.52 23.22 -17.35
N SER A 32 6.17 24.21 -16.54
CA SER A 32 6.32 24.15 -15.10
C SER A 32 4.95 23.87 -14.52
N ALA A 33 4.71 22.61 -14.15
CA ALA A 33 3.57 22.28 -13.31
C ALA A 33 3.76 23.04 -11.99
N PRO A 34 2.71 23.71 -11.45
CA PRO A 34 2.82 24.38 -10.17
C PRO A 34 3.28 23.36 -9.12
N PRO A 35 4.20 23.74 -8.21
CA PRO A 35 4.62 22.84 -7.15
C PRO A 35 3.39 22.42 -6.37
N ALA A 36 3.15 21.10 -6.29
CA ALA A 36 2.15 20.56 -5.38
C ALA A 36 2.49 21.07 -3.98
N SER A 37 1.56 21.79 -3.36
CA SER A 37 1.67 22.28 -2.00
C SER A 37 2.01 21.10 -1.10
N THR A 38 3.24 21.08 -0.60
CA THR A 38 3.63 20.19 0.50
C THR A 38 3.04 20.78 1.77
N ASP A 39 1.74 20.57 1.97
CA ASP A 39 1.18 20.67 3.31
C ASP A 39 1.78 19.52 4.11
N SER A 40 2.92 19.80 4.74
CA SER A 40 3.54 18.94 5.75
C SER A 40 2.78 19.06 7.08
N SER A 41 1.44 19.02 7.04
CA SER A 41 0.71 18.53 8.20
C SER A 41 1.16 17.08 8.38
N SER A 42 1.71 16.70 9.54
CA SER A 42 2.22 15.36 9.81
C SER A 42 1.08 14.34 9.72
N GLN A 43 0.78 13.89 8.49
CA GLN A 43 -0.25 12.88 8.26
C GLN A 43 0.13 11.63 9.05
N PRO A 44 -0.83 10.98 9.73
CA PRO A 44 -0.55 9.74 10.44
C PRO A 44 0.07 8.68 9.53
N LEU A 45 0.83 7.75 10.12
CA LEU A 45 1.33 6.58 9.40
C LEU A 45 0.16 5.84 8.73
N TYR A 46 0.36 5.42 7.48
CA TYR A 46 -0.65 4.76 6.63
C TYR A 46 -1.92 5.56 6.33
N TRP A 47 -1.91 6.89 6.56
CA TRP A 47 -3.06 7.76 6.27
C TRP A 47 -3.67 7.56 4.87
N LYS A 48 -2.82 7.37 3.84
CA LYS A 48 -3.26 7.19 2.47
C LYS A 48 -3.98 5.85 2.21
N VAL A 49 -3.90 4.88 3.12
CA VAL A 49 -4.71 3.65 3.02
C VAL A 49 -6.19 3.95 3.19
N THR A 50 -6.54 4.84 4.13
CA THR A 50 -7.94 5.25 4.39
C THR A 50 -8.33 6.52 3.65
N ASN A 51 -7.34 7.28 3.18
CA ASN A 51 -7.52 8.55 2.48
C ASN A 51 -6.66 8.56 1.19
N PRO A 52 -6.98 7.68 0.22
CA PRO A 52 -6.20 7.51 -1.00
C PRO A 52 -6.18 8.80 -1.83
N THR A 53 -5.07 9.04 -2.53
CA THR A 53 -4.90 10.25 -3.37
C THR A 53 -6.00 10.35 -4.43
N LEU A 54 -6.34 9.23 -5.09
CA LEU A 54 -7.53 9.12 -5.91
C LEU A 54 -8.61 8.45 -5.09
N SER A 55 -9.47 9.25 -4.48
CA SER A 55 -10.54 8.77 -3.61
C SER A 55 -11.85 8.52 -4.39
N PRO A 56 -12.77 7.71 -3.85
CA PRO A 56 -14.05 7.44 -4.50
C PRO A 56 -14.88 8.70 -4.78
N VAL A 57 -14.79 9.74 -3.94
CA VAL A 57 -15.53 11.00 -4.15
C VAL A 57 -15.06 11.75 -5.39
N HIS A 58 -13.80 11.57 -5.82
CA HIS A 58 -13.30 12.17 -7.06
C HIS A 58 -13.89 11.52 -8.33
N LEU A 59 -14.53 10.35 -8.20
CA LEU A 59 -15.07 9.57 -9.32
C LEU A 59 -16.59 9.69 -9.46
N GLN A 60 -17.26 10.51 -8.63
CA GLN A 60 -18.72 10.62 -8.59
C GLN A 60 -19.36 11.01 -9.93
N ASP A 61 -18.63 11.74 -10.78
CA ASP A 61 -19.07 12.23 -12.08
C ASP A 61 -18.57 11.38 -13.26
N LEU A 62 -18.03 10.18 -12.99
CA LEU A 62 -17.58 9.21 -13.99
C LEU A 62 -18.41 7.92 -13.91
N PRO A 63 -19.61 7.87 -14.52
CA PRO A 63 -20.52 6.74 -14.37
C PRO A 63 -19.88 5.41 -14.78
N GLY A 64 -19.85 4.45 -13.84
CA GLY A 64 -19.33 3.10 -14.07
C GLY A 64 -17.80 3.00 -14.14
N PHE A 65 -17.07 4.11 -13.93
CA PHE A 65 -15.61 4.06 -13.89
C PHE A 65 -15.11 3.37 -12.62
N THR A 66 -14.13 2.49 -12.80
CA THR A 66 -13.34 1.92 -11.71
C THR A 66 -11.95 1.53 -12.22
N ARG A 67 -10.96 1.58 -11.32
CA ARG A 67 -9.62 1.02 -11.52
C ARG A 67 -9.55 -0.48 -11.17
N SER A 68 -10.57 -1.02 -10.52
CA SER A 68 -10.60 -2.41 -10.11
C SER A 68 -10.67 -3.34 -11.31
N VAL A 69 -9.93 -4.44 -11.23
CA VAL A 69 -9.83 -5.47 -12.26
C VAL A 69 -9.80 -6.84 -11.58
N TYR A 70 -10.63 -7.76 -12.06
CA TYR A 70 -10.54 -9.17 -11.73
C TYR A 70 -10.23 -9.98 -12.99
N LYS A 71 -9.19 -10.81 -12.93
CA LYS A 71 -8.78 -11.72 -14.00
C LYS A 71 -8.57 -13.11 -13.43
N ARG A 72 -8.26 -14.07 -14.31
CA ARG A 72 -8.07 -15.49 -13.99
C ARG A 72 -7.05 -15.74 -12.88
N ASP A 73 -5.94 -15.01 -12.89
CA ASP A 73 -4.76 -15.28 -12.06
C ASP A 73 -4.32 -14.10 -11.19
N HIS A 74 -5.06 -12.99 -11.23
CA HIS A 74 -4.83 -11.86 -10.35
C HIS A 74 -6.04 -10.92 -10.29
N ALA A 75 -6.06 -10.06 -9.28
CA ALA A 75 -6.99 -8.94 -9.18
C ALA A 75 -6.28 -7.71 -8.62
N VAL A 76 -6.72 -6.53 -9.07
CA VAL A 76 -6.42 -5.24 -8.45
C VAL A 76 -7.74 -4.70 -7.93
N ILE A 77 -7.83 -4.50 -6.62
CA ILE A 77 -9.07 -4.09 -5.94
C ILE A 77 -8.80 -2.73 -5.32
N THR A 78 -9.57 -1.73 -5.74
CA THR A 78 -9.31 -0.32 -5.46
C THR A 78 -10.40 0.28 -4.58
N PRO A 79 -10.11 1.39 -3.86
CA PRO A 79 -10.96 1.90 -2.79
C PRO A 79 -12.44 2.14 -3.16
N GLU A 80 -12.73 2.53 -4.40
CA GLU A 80 -14.09 2.80 -4.88
C GLU A 80 -14.93 1.54 -5.10
N SER A 81 -14.31 0.36 -5.11
CA SER A 81 -14.98 -0.94 -5.27
C SER A 81 -15.13 -1.72 -3.97
N HIS A 82 -14.69 -1.17 -2.83
CA HIS A 82 -14.87 -1.81 -1.53
C HIS A 82 -16.35 -1.87 -1.16
N VAL A 83 -16.88 -3.07 -0.94
CA VAL A 83 -18.26 -3.30 -0.49
C VAL A 83 -18.28 -3.53 1.01
N PHE A 84 -18.60 -2.49 1.78
CA PHE A 84 -18.72 -2.58 3.23
C PHE A 84 -20.11 -3.07 3.66
N SER A 85 -20.14 -4.08 4.52
CA SER A 85 -21.36 -4.60 5.15
C SER A 85 -21.09 -4.97 6.62
N PRO A 86 -22.10 -5.10 7.50
CA PRO A 86 -21.87 -5.57 8.87
C PRO A 86 -21.14 -6.92 8.88
N LEU A 87 -20.04 -7.01 9.64
CA LEU A 87 -19.33 -8.29 9.79
C LEU A 87 -20.15 -9.23 10.68
N PRO A 88 -20.51 -10.44 10.20
CA PRO A 88 -21.20 -11.43 11.02
C PRO A 88 -20.42 -11.71 12.31
N ASP A 89 -21.13 -11.84 13.43
CA ASP A 89 -20.59 -12.08 14.79
C ASP A 89 -19.70 -10.98 15.37
N TRP A 90 -19.46 -9.89 14.64
CA TRP A 90 -18.79 -8.70 15.15
C TRP A 90 -19.81 -7.65 15.60
N THR A 91 -19.50 -6.95 16.68
CA THR A 91 -20.32 -5.84 17.19
C THR A 91 -19.82 -4.53 16.59
N ASN A 92 -20.73 -3.73 16.03
CA ASN A 92 -20.48 -2.38 15.53
C ASN A 92 -19.25 -2.26 14.60
N THR A 93 -19.11 -3.21 13.68
CA THR A 93 -17.99 -3.27 12.73
C THR A 93 -18.51 -3.53 11.33
N LEU A 94 -18.06 -2.73 10.36
CA LEU A 94 -18.27 -2.99 8.94
C LEU A 94 -17.05 -3.70 8.36
N GLY A 95 -17.25 -4.68 7.51
CA GLY A 95 -16.19 -5.37 6.78
C GLY A 95 -16.37 -5.30 5.28
N ALA A 96 -15.25 -5.24 4.57
CA ALA A 96 -15.19 -5.41 3.12
C ALA A 96 -14.26 -6.57 2.82
N TYR A 97 -14.83 -7.69 2.37
CA TYR A 97 -14.05 -8.83 1.88
C TYR A 97 -13.43 -8.47 0.54
N LEU A 98 -12.11 -8.62 0.44
CA LEU A 98 -11.31 -8.27 -0.73
C LEU A 98 -10.90 -9.54 -1.47
N ILE A 99 -10.39 -10.52 -0.71
CA ILE A 99 -9.96 -11.81 -1.25
C ILE A 99 -10.68 -12.90 -0.47
N THR A 100 -11.21 -13.89 -1.17
CA THR A 100 -11.84 -15.07 -0.59
C THR A 100 -11.53 -16.29 -1.46
N PRO A 101 -11.75 -17.51 -0.97
CA PRO A 101 -11.59 -18.72 -1.77
C PRO A 101 -12.39 -18.78 -3.08
N ALA A 102 -13.41 -17.93 -3.25
CA ALA A 102 -14.09 -17.79 -4.54
C ALA A 102 -13.18 -17.27 -5.67
N LEU A 103 -12.09 -16.58 -5.34
CA LEU A 103 -11.04 -16.19 -6.30
C LEU A 103 -10.08 -17.34 -6.63
N GLY A 104 -10.11 -18.44 -5.85
CA GLY A 104 -9.15 -19.54 -5.95
C GLY A 104 -8.04 -19.50 -4.89
N SER A 105 -8.09 -18.59 -3.92
CA SER A 105 -7.16 -18.56 -2.79
C SER A 105 -7.54 -19.58 -1.69
N HIS A 106 -6.56 -20.02 -0.89
CA HIS A 106 -6.85 -20.73 0.38
C HIS A 106 -6.96 -19.83 1.62
N PHE A 107 -7.04 -18.51 1.46
CA PHE A 107 -7.19 -17.53 2.55
C PHE A 107 -8.26 -16.49 2.21
N VAL A 108 -8.76 -15.81 3.24
CA VAL A 108 -9.55 -14.57 3.12
C VAL A 108 -8.69 -13.37 3.51
N MET A 109 -8.90 -12.25 2.83
CA MET A 109 -8.37 -10.94 3.20
C MET A 109 -9.53 -9.95 3.22
N TYR A 110 -9.67 -9.20 4.31
CA TYR A 110 -10.72 -8.21 4.43
C TYR A 110 -10.27 -6.99 5.25
N LEU A 111 -10.90 -5.86 4.97
CA LEU A 111 -10.79 -4.67 5.81
C LEU A 111 -11.90 -4.70 6.86
N ALA A 112 -11.56 -4.45 8.12
CA ALA A 112 -12.54 -4.29 9.20
C ALA A 112 -12.50 -2.86 9.74
N LYS A 113 -13.60 -2.12 9.57
CA LYS A 113 -13.82 -0.77 10.11
C LYS A 113 -14.57 -0.88 11.44
N MET A 114 -13.80 -0.95 12.51
CA MET A 114 -14.27 -0.98 13.89
C MET A 114 -14.68 0.43 14.32
N GLN A 115 -15.95 0.60 14.71
CA GLN A 115 -16.47 1.85 15.25
C GLN A 115 -16.33 1.91 16.78
N ALA A 116 -16.83 2.96 17.42
CA ALA A 116 -16.78 3.11 18.87
C ALA A 116 -17.50 1.95 19.58
N ASN A 117 -16.91 1.46 20.66
CA ASN A 117 -17.41 0.33 21.44
C ASN A 117 -17.68 -0.94 20.60
N SER A 118 -16.82 -1.24 19.64
CA SER A 118 -16.91 -2.43 18.81
C SER A 118 -16.11 -3.60 19.38
N LYS A 119 -16.51 -4.81 18.99
CA LYS A 119 -15.90 -6.07 19.43
C LYS A 119 -15.86 -7.07 18.28
N SER A 120 -14.76 -7.82 18.15
CA SER A 120 -14.67 -8.89 17.15
C SER A 120 -15.41 -10.16 17.55
N GLY A 121 -15.96 -10.86 16.56
CA GLY A 121 -16.35 -12.27 16.69
C GLY A 121 -15.15 -13.22 16.58
N LEU A 122 -15.29 -14.43 17.13
CA LEU A 122 -14.31 -15.49 16.93
C LEU A 122 -14.36 -16.00 15.48
N PRO A 123 -13.23 -16.39 14.88
CA PRO A 123 -13.24 -17.03 13.57
C PRO A 123 -13.87 -18.44 13.65
N PRO A 124 -14.25 -19.05 12.52
CA PRO A 124 -14.74 -20.41 12.48
C PRO A 124 -13.74 -21.43 13.04
N LYS A 125 -14.21 -22.66 13.29
CA LYS A 125 -13.35 -23.75 13.76
C LYS A 125 -12.21 -24.04 12.76
N ASP A 126 -11.03 -24.29 13.31
CA ASP A 126 -9.77 -24.60 12.62
C ASP A 126 -9.24 -23.45 11.74
N VAL A 127 -9.78 -22.23 11.93
CA VAL A 127 -9.34 -21.02 11.23
C VAL A 127 -8.37 -20.24 12.10
N GLU A 128 -7.17 -20.02 11.58
CA GLU A 128 -6.20 -19.09 12.16
C GLU A 128 -6.44 -17.66 11.63
N ARG A 129 -6.06 -16.66 12.41
CA ARG A 129 -6.31 -15.24 12.10
C ARG A 129 -5.04 -14.42 12.30
N PHE A 130 -4.72 -13.60 11.32
CA PHE A 130 -3.75 -12.51 11.45
C PHE A 130 -4.46 -11.17 11.27
N LEU A 131 -4.13 -10.19 12.10
CA LEU A 131 -4.64 -8.82 11.98
C LEU A 131 -3.51 -7.80 12.03
N PHE A 132 -3.71 -6.71 11.30
CA PHE A 132 -2.78 -5.58 11.22
C PHE A 132 -3.55 -4.27 11.37
N VAL A 133 -3.08 -3.37 12.25
CA VAL A 133 -3.73 -2.08 12.49
C VAL A 133 -3.22 -1.05 11.50
N VAL A 134 -4.08 -0.57 10.59
CA VAL A 134 -3.73 0.50 9.64
C VAL A 134 -4.21 1.88 10.09
N GLN A 135 -5.18 1.93 11.00
CA GLN A 135 -5.70 3.18 11.57
C GLN A 135 -6.21 2.93 12.98
N GLY A 136 -6.01 3.91 13.87
CA GLY A 136 -6.62 3.91 15.19
C GLY A 136 -5.93 2.97 16.18
N THR A 137 -6.71 2.37 17.08
CA THR A 137 -6.18 1.51 18.15
C THR A 137 -7.21 0.46 18.55
N VAL A 138 -6.75 -0.76 18.78
CA VAL A 138 -7.56 -1.88 19.27
C VAL A 138 -6.87 -2.55 20.45
N THR A 139 -7.63 -3.08 21.39
CA THR A 139 -7.11 -3.91 22.47
C THR A 139 -7.35 -5.37 22.11
N PHE A 140 -6.27 -6.15 22.01
CA PHE A 140 -6.31 -7.60 21.87
C PHE A 140 -6.22 -8.25 23.25
N THR A 141 -7.13 -9.18 23.54
CA THR A 141 -7.14 -9.95 24.79
C THR A 141 -7.19 -11.44 24.47
N ASN A 142 -6.29 -12.22 25.07
CA ASN A 142 -6.27 -13.68 24.94
C ASN A 142 -7.04 -14.39 26.08
N MET A 143 -7.21 -15.71 25.95
CA MET A 143 -7.83 -16.59 26.98
C MET A 143 -7.18 -16.51 28.36
N LEU A 144 -5.88 -16.23 28.43
CA LEU A 144 -5.14 -16.12 29.68
C LEU A 144 -5.36 -14.78 30.38
N GLY A 145 -6.21 -13.91 29.82
CA GLY A 145 -6.48 -12.56 30.34
C GLY A 145 -5.39 -11.53 29.99
N MET A 146 -4.35 -11.92 29.27
CA MET A 146 -3.32 -10.98 28.82
C MET A 146 -3.89 -10.07 27.76
N SER A 147 -3.74 -8.76 27.98
CA SER A 147 -4.25 -7.72 27.09
C SER A 147 -3.11 -6.89 26.52
N HIS A 148 -3.16 -6.68 25.20
CA HIS A 148 -2.19 -5.90 24.43
C HIS A 148 -2.91 -4.78 23.71
N ARG A 149 -2.44 -3.54 23.90
CA ARG A 149 -2.92 -2.38 23.14
C ARG A 149 -2.17 -2.32 21.81
N LEU A 150 -2.88 -2.54 20.72
CA LEU A 150 -2.34 -2.54 19.36
C LEU A 150 -2.65 -1.19 18.69
N VAL A 151 -1.61 -0.43 18.38
CA VAL A 151 -1.71 0.86 17.67
C VAL A 151 -1.42 0.64 16.18
N VAL A 152 -1.52 1.70 15.36
CA VAL A 152 -1.09 1.63 13.95
C VAL A 152 0.29 0.99 13.84
N ASP A 153 0.45 0.09 12.88
CA ASP A 153 1.66 -0.73 12.65
C ASP A 153 1.87 -1.92 13.60
N SER A 154 0.99 -2.08 14.60
CA SER A 154 0.93 -3.30 15.41
C SER A 154 0.14 -4.41 14.72
N PHE A 155 0.47 -5.66 15.06
CA PHE A 155 -0.19 -6.85 14.55
C PHE A 155 -0.37 -7.92 15.62
N ALA A 156 -1.28 -8.84 15.37
CA ALA A 156 -1.41 -10.07 16.13
C ALA A 156 -1.75 -11.26 15.23
N TYR A 157 -1.15 -12.40 15.52
CA TYR A 157 -1.48 -13.71 14.98
C TYR A 157 -2.11 -14.57 16.07
N VAL A 158 -3.17 -15.27 15.68
CA VAL A 158 -3.93 -16.14 16.56
C VAL A 158 -4.05 -17.53 15.90
N PRO A 159 -3.52 -18.58 16.57
CA PRO A 159 -3.65 -19.95 16.11
C PRO A 159 -5.10 -20.39 15.94
N ALA A 160 -5.31 -21.37 15.08
CA ALA A 160 -6.60 -22.02 14.92
C ALA A 160 -7.14 -22.58 16.25
N GLY A 161 -8.39 -22.26 16.57
CA GLY A 161 -9.07 -22.71 17.80
C GLY A 161 -8.68 -21.94 19.07
N PHE A 162 -7.85 -20.90 18.98
CA PHE A 162 -7.45 -20.10 20.13
C PHE A 162 -8.46 -18.97 20.39
N GLU A 163 -9.13 -18.97 21.55
CA GLU A 163 -10.10 -17.91 21.86
C GLU A 163 -9.39 -16.58 22.18
N HIS A 164 -9.97 -15.51 21.67
CA HIS A 164 -9.45 -14.16 21.79
C HIS A 164 -10.58 -13.14 21.58
N SER A 165 -10.31 -11.89 21.90
CA SER A 165 -11.20 -10.77 21.62
C SER A 165 -10.42 -9.54 21.21
N LEU A 166 -10.94 -8.82 20.21
CA LEU A 166 -10.52 -7.48 19.86
C LEU A 166 -11.60 -6.51 20.31
N MET A 167 -11.21 -5.46 21.04
CA MET A 167 -12.12 -4.40 21.46
C MET A 167 -11.59 -3.05 21.00
N CYS A 168 -12.46 -2.23 20.42
CA CYS A 168 -12.12 -0.87 20.04
C CYS A 168 -13.06 0.12 20.73
N VAL A 169 -12.48 1.07 21.46
CA VAL A 169 -13.25 2.09 22.22
C VAL A 169 -13.66 3.25 21.32
N THR A 170 -12.79 3.65 20.38
CA THR A 170 -12.97 4.86 19.56
C THR A 170 -13.23 4.52 18.09
N SER A 171 -12.17 4.18 17.35
CA SER A 171 -12.26 3.66 16.00
C SER A 171 -10.94 2.98 15.63
N ALA A 172 -11.02 1.96 14.77
CA ALA A 172 -9.86 1.33 14.18
C ALA A 172 -10.20 0.80 12.79
N THR A 173 -9.21 0.83 11.89
CA THR A 173 -9.27 0.09 10.64
C THR A 173 -8.19 -0.99 10.69
N LEU A 174 -8.62 -2.23 10.48
CA LEU A 174 -7.76 -3.41 10.46
C LEU A 174 -7.73 -4.01 9.07
N VAL A 175 -6.60 -4.60 8.71
CA VAL A 175 -6.49 -5.58 7.63
C VAL A 175 -6.40 -6.94 8.30
N VAL A 176 -7.30 -7.86 7.93
CA VAL A 176 -7.37 -9.18 8.54
C VAL A 176 -7.19 -10.24 7.47
N PHE A 177 -6.36 -11.22 7.77
CA PHE A 177 -6.19 -12.44 7.00
C PHE A 177 -6.68 -13.61 7.84
N GLU A 178 -7.46 -14.50 7.23
CA GLU A 178 -7.83 -15.77 7.87
C GLU A 178 -7.67 -16.93 6.91
N ARG A 179 -7.30 -18.09 7.44
CA ARG A 179 -7.07 -19.31 6.67
C ARG A 179 -7.49 -20.51 7.50
N ARG A 180 -7.96 -21.58 6.86
CA ARG A 180 -8.04 -22.88 7.52
C ARG A 180 -6.63 -23.42 7.68
N TYR A 181 -6.18 -23.57 8.92
CA TYR A 181 -4.81 -24.01 9.23
C TYR A 181 -4.53 -25.38 8.62
N ALA A 182 -3.45 -25.48 7.84
CA ALA A 182 -2.95 -26.74 7.33
C ALA A 182 -2.15 -27.43 8.44
N ASN A 183 -2.82 -28.31 9.19
CA ASN A 183 -2.19 -29.04 10.30
C ASN A 183 -0.98 -29.85 9.80
N LEU A 184 0.15 -29.73 10.50
CA LEU A 184 1.32 -30.58 10.34
C LEU A 184 1.51 -31.33 11.66
N GLU A 185 1.45 -32.67 11.62
CA GLU A 185 1.50 -33.50 12.82
C GLU A 185 2.63 -33.09 13.77
N SER A 186 2.33 -32.98 15.07
CA SER A 186 3.25 -32.58 16.15
C SER A 186 3.68 -31.10 16.20
N PHE A 187 3.17 -30.23 15.31
CA PHE A 187 3.46 -28.80 15.35
C PHE A 187 2.18 -27.99 15.58
N MET A 188 2.25 -27.06 16.55
CA MET A 188 1.20 -26.08 16.82
C MET A 188 1.83 -24.70 16.85
N PRO A 189 1.29 -23.71 16.11
CA PRO A 189 1.80 -22.36 16.17
C PRO A 189 1.33 -21.69 17.46
N GLU A 190 2.14 -20.77 17.98
CA GLU A 190 1.81 -20.01 19.18
C GLU A 190 1.24 -18.63 18.79
N PRO A 191 0.45 -17.97 19.66
CA PRO A 191 0.04 -16.59 19.44
C PRO A 191 1.26 -15.66 19.32
N VAL A 192 1.22 -14.74 18.36
CA VAL A 192 2.28 -13.74 18.17
C VAL A 192 1.67 -12.35 18.24
N VAL A 193 2.25 -11.45 19.01
CA VAL A 193 1.87 -10.04 19.06
C VAL A 193 3.11 -9.20 18.86
N GLY A 194 3.05 -8.21 17.98
CA GLY A 194 4.22 -7.41 17.63
C GLY A 194 3.90 -6.10 16.91
N SER A 195 4.95 -5.44 16.47
CA SER A 195 4.92 -4.23 15.66
C SER A 195 6.01 -4.32 14.59
N THR A 196 5.83 -3.68 13.43
CA THR A 196 6.76 -3.88 12.29
C THR A 196 8.14 -3.28 12.55
N ASP A 197 8.21 -2.16 13.27
CA ASP A 197 9.44 -1.48 13.70
C ASP A 197 10.32 -2.35 14.62
N MET A 198 9.71 -3.29 15.34
CA MET A 198 10.41 -4.27 16.18
C MET A 198 10.90 -5.50 15.42
N GLN A 199 10.52 -5.68 14.15
CA GLN A 199 10.98 -6.82 13.35
C GLN A 199 12.33 -6.54 12.71
N GLN A 200 13.19 -7.56 12.72
CA GLN A 200 14.52 -7.48 12.13
C GLN A 200 14.43 -7.29 10.61
N LEU A 201 15.28 -6.40 10.09
CA LEU A 201 15.53 -6.31 8.65
C LEU A 201 16.32 -7.55 8.20
N LEU A 202 15.78 -8.26 7.22
CA LEU A 202 16.39 -9.47 6.66
C LEU A 202 17.22 -9.16 5.42
N GLU A 203 18.25 -9.95 5.21
CA GLU A 203 19.01 -9.93 3.97
C GLU A 203 18.15 -10.41 2.80
N THR A 204 18.29 -9.75 1.66
CA THR A 204 17.54 -9.99 0.42
C THR A 204 18.51 -10.23 -0.74
N PRO A 205 19.19 -11.40 -0.79
CA PRO A 205 20.23 -11.64 -1.79
C PRO A 205 19.72 -11.48 -3.22
N GLY A 206 20.37 -10.61 -4.00
CA GLY A 206 20.00 -10.32 -5.38
C GLY A 206 18.89 -9.28 -5.56
N GLU A 207 18.37 -8.73 -4.47
CA GLU A 207 17.31 -7.73 -4.46
C GLU A 207 17.76 -6.48 -3.68
N VAL A 208 17.04 -5.37 -3.87
CA VAL A 208 17.37 -4.08 -3.23
C VAL A 208 16.35 -3.65 -2.18
N PHE A 209 15.17 -4.29 -2.15
CA PHE A 209 14.14 -3.97 -1.19
C PHE A 209 14.55 -4.38 0.23
N GLU A 210 14.04 -3.63 1.19
CA GLU A 210 14.09 -3.96 2.61
C GLU A 210 12.97 -4.96 2.95
N LEU A 211 13.29 -6.07 3.62
CA LEU A 211 12.33 -7.11 4.00
C LEU A 211 12.23 -7.27 5.51
N ARG A 212 11.00 -7.30 6.03
CA ARG A 212 10.67 -7.77 7.38
C ARG A 212 9.62 -8.88 7.30
N LYS A 213 9.76 -9.89 8.15
CA LYS A 213 8.74 -10.95 8.34
C LYS A 213 8.08 -10.74 9.69
N LEU A 214 6.75 -10.81 9.74
CA LEU A 214 5.99 -10.54 10.97
C LEU A 214 5.74 -11.80 11.80
N LEU A 215 5.81 -12.99 11.19
CA LEU A 215 5.68 -14.26 11.89
C LEU A 215 7.01 -15.03 11.90
N PRO A 216 7.23 -15.94 12.88
CA PRO A 216 8.35 -16.84 12.85
C PRO A 216 8.40 -17.67 11.56
N THR A 217 9.60 -18.01 11.12
CA THR A 217 9.82 -18.81 9.90
C THR A 217 9.79 -20.32 10.16
N SER A 218 9.50 -20.74 11.38
CA SER A 218 9.46 -22.14 11.79
C SER A 218 8.27 -22.90 11.18
N ALA A 219 8.42 -24.22 11.07
CA ALA A 219 7.45 -25.12 10.46
C ALA A 219 5.99 -25.03 10.96
N PRO A 220 5.68 -24.68 12.22
CA PRO A 220 4.29 -24.55 12.67
C PRO A 220 3.47 -23.52 11.89
N TYR A 221 4.09 -22.44 11.41
CA TYR A 221 3.39 -21.38 10.69
C TYR A 221 3.32 -21.72 9.20
N ASP A 222 2.11 -21.88 8.66
CA ASP A 222 1.88 -22.29 7.26
C ASP A 222 1.73 -21.10 6.28
N PHE A 223 1.80 -19.88 6.81
CA PHE A 223 1.93 -18.64 6.07
C PHE A 223 2.80 -17.66 6.85
N ASN A 224 3.25 -16.61 6.17
CA ASN A 224 3.90 -15.47 6.77
C ASN A 224 3.33 -14.17 6.20
N ILE A 225 3.55 -13.08 6.92
CA ILE A 225 3.22 -11.73 6.49
C ILE A 225 4.52 -10.96 6.36
N HIS A 226 4.77 -10.42 5.17
CA HIS A 226 5.95 -9.65 4.88
C HIS A 226 5.61 -8.16 4.81
N ILE A 227 6.54 -7.33 5.27
CA ILE A 227 6.59 -5.90 4.95
C ILE A 227 7.78 -5.73 4.01
N MET A 228 7.52 -5.20 2.83
CA MET A 228 8.56 -4.89 1.85
C MET A 228 8.57 -3.39 1.56
N ASP A 229 9.73 -2.77 1.73
CA ASP A 229 9.96 -1.36 1.45
C ASP A 229 10.86 -1.18 0.23
N PHE A 230 10.51 -0.22 -0.63
CA PHE A 230 11.26 0.14 -1.85
C PHE A 230 11.44 1.65 -1.89
N GLN A 231 12.68 2.11 -2.10
CA GLN A 231 12.96 3.51 -2.41
C GLN A 231 12.45 3.87 -3.83
N PRO A 232 12.13 5.14 -4.10
CA PRO A 232 11.76 5.55 -5.45
C PRO A 232 12.81 5.15 -6.50
N GLY A 233 12.38 4.47 -7.55
CA GLY A 233 13.23 3.92 -8.60
C GLY A 233 13.69 2.48 -8.38
N GLU A 234 13.52 1.93 -7.18
CA GLU A 234 13.79 0.52 -6.90
C GLU A 234 12.66 -0.38 -7.43
N TYR A 235 13.03 -1.59 -7.79
CA TYR A 235 12.14 -2.59 -8.36
C TYR A 235 12.65 -4.00 -8.09
N LEU A 236 11.79 -5.01 -8.30
CA LEU A 236 12.18 -6.41 -8.21
C LEU A 236 13.12 -6.80 -9.36
N ASN A 237 14.32 -7.30 -9.06
CA ASN A 237 15.25 -7.77 -10.08
C ASN A 237 14.72 -9.04 -10.74
N VAL A 238 14.28 -10.01 -9.93
CA VAL A 238 13.60 -11.22 -10.39
C VAL A 238 12.15 -10.92 -10.82
N LYS A 239 11.69 -11.60 -11.88
CA LYS A 239 10.29 -11.56 -12.32
C LYS A 239 9.66 -12.83 -11.79
N GLU A 240 9.16 -12.77 -10.56
CA GLU A 240 8.82 -13.96 -9.79
C GLU A 240 7.73 -14.78 -10.49
N VAL A 241 7.94 -16.11 -10.52
CA VAL A 241 6.98 -17.12 -10.94
C VAL A 241 7.16 -18.30 -9.99
N HIS A 242 6.24 -18.49 -9.05
CA HIS A 242 6.32 -19.53 -8.01
C HIS A 242 4.93 -20.00 -7.60
N TYR A 243 4.85 -21.14 -6.92
CA TYR A 243 3.58 -21.73 -6.48
C TYR A 243 2.88 -20.93 -5.38
N ASN A 244 3.62 -20.12 -4.62
CA ASN A 244 3.04 -19.32 -3.55
C ASN A 244 2.02 -18.33 -4.12
N GLN A 245 1.02 -18.01 -3.31
CA GLN A 245 -0.04 -17.07 -3.60
C GLN A 245 -0.02 -15.90 -2.61
N HIS A 246 -0.60 -14.79 -3.03
CA HIS A 246 -0.52 -13.54 -2.28
C HIS A 246 -1.82 -12.78 -2.18
N GLY A 247 -1.96 -12.11 -1.04
CA GLY A 247 -2.84 -10.97 -0.85
C GLY A 247 -1.99 -9.82 -0.33
N LEU A 248 -2.04 -8.69 -1.02
CA LEU A 248 -1.22 -7.52 -0.73
C LEU A 248 -2.09 -6.30 -0.48
N LEU A 249 -1.69 -5.45 0.47
CA LEU A 249 -2.17 -4.07 0.60
C LEU A 249 -0.99 -3.11 0.47
N LEU A 250 -1.08 -2.15 -0.44
CA LEU A 250 -0.11 -1.06 -0.53
C LEU A 250 -0.36 -0.06 0.61
N LEU A 251 0.56 0.00 1.57
CA LEU A 251 0.44 0.81 2.79
C LEU A 251 0.93 2.26 2.58
N GLU A 252 2.04 2.42 1.84
CA GLU A 252 2.63 3.71 1.51
C GLU A 252 3.07 3.75 0.06
N GLY A 253 3.14 4.96 -0.49
CA GLY A 253 3.71 5.22 -1.81
C GLY A 253 2.79 4.85 -2.97
N GLN A 254 3.44 4.65 -4.12
CA GLN A 254 2.82 4.37 -5.39
C GLN A 254 3.84 3.75 -6.33
N GLY A 255 3.36 3.11 -7.39
CA GLY A 255 4.25 2.44 -8.32
C GLY A 255 3.53 1.84 -9.51
N ILE A 256 4.24 0.96 -10.21
CA ILE A 256 3.65 0.12 -11.25
C ILE A 256 3.80 -1.33 -10.81
N TYR A 257 2.68 -2.03 -10.75
CA TYR A 257 2.65 -3.47 -10.53
C TYR A 257 2.37 -4.18 -11.86
N ARG A 258 3.21 -5.15 -12.22
CA ARG A 258 2.98 -6.04 -13.35
C ARG A 258 2.43 -7.36 -12.83
N LEU A 259 1.33 -7.83 -13.44
CA LEU A 259 0.71 -9.13 -13.16
C LEU A 259 0.38 -9.81 -14.49
N GLY A 260 1.05 -10.92 -14.78
CA GLY A 260 1.07 -11.52 -16.12
C GLY A 260 1.61 -10.53 -17.16
N ASP A 261 0.80 -10.24 -18.18
CA ASP A 261 1.12 -9.26 -19.23
C ASP A 261 0.48 -7.88 -18.98
N SER A 262 -0.14 -7.69 -17.82
CA SER A 262 -0.83 -6.44 -17.47
C SER A 262 0.01 -5.56 -16.56
N TRP A 263 -0.09 -4.25 -16.74
CA TRP A 263 0.65 -3.25 -15.98
C TRP A 263 -0.33 -2.26 -15.34
N TYR A 264 -0.26 -2.13 -14.03
CA TYR A 264 -1.22 -1.37 -13.23
C TYR A 264 -0.50 -0.26 -12.48
N PRO A 265 -0.85 1.02 -12.71
CA PRO A 265 -0.51 2.09 -11.79
C PRO A 265 -1.25 1.86 -10.46
N VAL A 266 -0.49 1.78 -9.37
CA VAL A 266 -1.02 1.52 -8.02
C VAL A 266 -0.64 2.62 -7.05
N GLN A 267 -1.47 2.84 -6.03
CA GLN A 267 -1.27 3.79 -4.95
C GLN A 267 -1.64 3.19 -3.60
N ALA A 268 -1.13 3.77 -2.51
CA ALA A 268 -1.52 3.37 -1.16
C ALA A 268 -3.06 3.29 -1.01
N GLY A 269 -3.52 2.19 -0.40
CA GLY A 269 -4.93 1.80 -0.31
C GLY A 269 -5.37 0.76 -1.35
N ASP A 270 -4.61 0.57 -2.44
CA ASP A 270 -4.89 -0.50 -3.40
C ASP A 270 -4.53 -1.88 -2.84
N VAL A 271 -5.37 -2.86 -3.17
CA VAL A 271 -5.21 -4.26 -2.79
C VAL A 271 -4.94 -5.09 -4.05
N ILE A 272 -4.06 -6.08 -3.92
CA ILE A 272 -3.71 -6.98 -5.03
C ILE A 272 -3.87 -8.43 -4.57
N TRP A 273 -4.57 -9.22 -5.36
CA TRP A 273 -4.56 -10.68 -5.27
C TRP A 273 -3.67 -11.25 -6.37
N MET A 274 -2.80 -12.20 -6.01
CA MET A 274 -1.92 -12.90 -6.96
C MET A 274 -2.10 -14.40 -6.76
N ALA A 275 -2.65 -15.07 -7.77
CA ALA A 275 -2.79 -16.52 -7.77
C ALA A 275 -1.42 -17.21 -7.90
N PRO A 276 -1.32 -18.50 -7.55
CA PRO A 276 -0.13 -19.30 -7.84
C PRO A 276 0.34 -19.14 -9.29
N PHE A 277 1.65 -18.99 -9.47
CA PHE A 277 2.35 -18.90 -10.75
C PHE A 277 2.04 -17.68 -11.65
N VAL A 278 1.28 -16.69 -11.18
CA VAL A 278 1.17 -15.43 -11.95
C VAL A 278 2.54 -14.72 -11.99
N PRO A 279 3.06 -14.36 -13.17
CA PRO A 279 4.27 -13.54 -13.27
C PRO A 279 4.03 -12.20 -12.57
N GLN A 280 4.85 -11.89 -11.58
CA GLN A 280 4.69 -10.67 -10.78
C GLN A 280 5.98 -9.83 -10.75
N TRP A 281 5.81 -8.51 -10.74
CA TRP A 281 6.91 -7.55 -10.63
C TRP A 281 6.39 -6.20 -10.14
N TYR A 282 7.21 -5.46 -9.40
CA TYR A 282 6.88 -4.14 -8.88
C TYR A 282 8.03 -3.16 -9.09
N ALA A 283 7.69 -1.89 -9.34
CA ALA A 283 8.59 -0.75 -9.23
C ALA A 283 7.96 0.39 -8.45
N ALA A 284 8.71 0.93 -7.48
CA ALA A 284 8.34 2.09 -6.70
C ALA A 284 8.60 3.38 -7.48
N LEU A 285 7.62 4.30 -7.47
CA LEU A 285 7.69 5.59 -8.16
C LEU A 285 7.34 6.74 -7.21
N GLY A 286 7.67 7.96 -7.63
CA GLY A 286 7.30 9.19 -6.92
C GLY A 286 8.39 9.70 -5.99
N LYS A 287 7.98 10.47 -4.97
CA LYS A 287 8.91 11.15 -4.04
C LYS A 287 9.07 10.43 -2.70
N THR A 288 8.08 9.62 -2.31
CA THR A 288 8.07 8.86 -1.06
C THR A 288 8.35 7.39 -1.39
N ARG A 289 8.94 6.66 -0.44
CA ARG A 289 9.08 5.20 -0.54
C ARG A 289 7.74 4.52 -0.79
N SER A 290 7.80 3.30 -1.30
CA SER A 290 6.68 2.36 -1.27
C SER A 290 6.84 1.39 -0.12
N ARG A 291 5.72 1.03 0.52
CA ARG A 291 5.64 -0.02 1.53
C ARG A 291 4.39 -0.83 1.31
N TYR A 292 4.48 -2.15 1.28
CA TYR A 292 3.29 -3.00 1.22
C TYR A 292 3.34 -4.17 2.21
N LEU A 293 2.15 -4.52 2.71
CA LEU A 293 1.87 -5.71 3.51
C LEU A 293 1.53 -6.86 2.57
N LEU A 294 2.20 -8.00 2.71
CA LEU A 294 2.08 -9.13 1.79
C LEU A 294 1.86 -10.44 2.56
N TYR A 295 0.75 -11.13 2.28
CA TYR A 295 0.56 -12.53 2.65
C TYR A 295 1.35 -13.46 1.73
N LYS A 296 1.98 -14.49 2.29
CA LYS A 296 2.65 -15.57 1.54
C LYS A 296 2.49 -16.90 2.27
N ASP A 297 1.93 -17.91 1.61
CA ASP A 297 1.89 -19.29 2.12
C ASP A 297 3.28 -19.94 2.08
N VAL A 298 3.61 -20.73 3.10
CA VAL A 298 4.94 -21.33 3.30
C VAL A 298 4.86 -22.67 4.06
N ASN A 299 5.98 -23.37 4.19
CA ASN A 299 6.18 -24.49 5.12
C ASN A 299 5.20 -25.68 4.94
N ARG A 300 4.55 -25.80 3.79
CA ARG A 300 3.69 -26.93 3.43
C ARG A 300 4.09 -27.44 2.04
N ASP A 301 3.91 -28.73 1.84
CA ASP A 301 4.08 -29.34 0.53
C ASP A 301 3.00 -28.76 -0.42
N PRO A 302 3.35 -28.38 -1.66
CA PRO A 302 2.36 -27.89 -2.63
C PRO A 302 1.47 -29.00 -3.23
N LEU A 303 1.70 -30.28 -2.90
CA LEU A 303 0.91 -31.45 -3.34
C LEU A 303 -0.29 -31.75 -2.43
#